data_AF-A0A7J3W9H5-F1
#
_entry.id   AF-A0A7J3W9H5-F1
#
_cell.length_a   1.000
_cell.length_b   1.000
_cell.length_c   1.000
_cell.angle_alpha   90.00
_cell.angle_beta   90.00
_cell.angle_gamma   90.00
#
_symmetry.space_group_name_H-M   'P 1'
#
loop_
_entity.id
_entity.type
_entity.pdbx_description
1 polymer ?
#
loop_
_entity_poly.entity_id
_entity_poly.type
_entity_poly.pdbx_seq_one_letter_code
_entity_poly.pdbx_strand_id
1 'polypeptide(L)'
;MGGVTSWTLPSLSEILTLPIDELLSRLKTSLSGLSSDEAEARLKIFGYNELVERKKRTAFIKFLFHFRSPLLTILLIAGLISGFFEETVNAAIIFSIVFASILLDFYQESKAEMLNA
;
A
#
# COMPACT_ATOMS: atom_id res chain seq x y z
N MET A 1 -17.92 22.77 24.02
CA MET A 1 -17.81 22.49 22.57
C MET A 1 -16.75 23.40 21.99
N GLY A 2 -15.48 22.96 21.98
CA GLY A 2 -14.34 23.70 21.43
C GLY A 2 -13.54 22.76 20.53
N GLY A 3 -13.31 23.18 19.29
CA GLY A 3 -12.95 22.32 18.16
C GLY A 3 -11.68 21.50 18.33
N VAL A 4 -11.79 20.19 18.12
CA VAL A 4 -10.67 19.23 18.10
C VAL A 4 -10.21 18.94 16.64
N THR A 5 -10.72 19.67 15.65
CA THR A 5 -10.56 19.33 14.22
C THR A 5 -9.49 20.12 13.46
N SER A 6 -8.53 20.79 14.12
CA SER A 6 -7.52 21.62 13.44
C SER A 6 -6.08 21.05 13.46
N TRP A 7 -5.88 19.78 13.82
CA TRP A 7 -4.57 19.14 13.75
C TRP A 7 -4.24 18.72 12.31
N THR A 8 -3.94 19.70 11.46
CA THR A 8 -3.33 19.47 10.16
C THR A 8 -1.81 19.41 10.35
N LEU A 9 -1.18 18.30 9.97
CA LEU A 9 0.28 18.22 9.95
C LEU A 9 0.79 19.31 8.99
N PRO A 10 1.60 20.27 9.47
CA PRO A 10 2.19 21.27 8.59
C PRO A 10 3.07 20.58 7.55
N SER A 11 3.24 21.22 6.39
CA SER A 11 4.09 20.65 5.35
C SER A 11 5.54 20.50 5.85
N LEU A 12 6.22 19.42 5.48
CA LEU A 12 7.61 19.18 5.93
C LEU A 12 8.53 20.35 5.57
N SER A 13 8.35 20.94 4.39
CA SER A 13 9.08 22.12 3.94
C SER A 13 8.88 23.35 4.84
N GLU A 14 7.70 23.52 5.42
CA GLU A 14 7.42 24.62 6.35
C GLU A 14 8.14 24.40 7.68
N ILE A 15 7.98 23.21 8.27
CA ILE A 15 8.55 22.85 9.58
C ILE A 15 10.08 22.93 9.58
N LEU A 16 10.73 22.47 8.51
CA LEU A 16 12.20 22.43 8.40
C LEU A 16 12.86 23.82 8.35
N THR A 17 12.08 24.86 8.09
CA THR A 17 12.59 26.23 7.97
C THR A 17 12.36 27.08 9.22
N LEU A 18 11.64 26.56 10.21
CA LEU A 18 11.30 27.30 11.43
C LEU A 18 12.45 27.26 12.47
N PRO A 19 12.69 28.37 13.20
CA PRO A 19 13.52 28.36 14.40
C PRO A 19 12.99 27.37 15.45
N ILE A 20 13.88 26.83 16.29
CA ILE A 20 13.55 25.81 17.30
C ILE A 20 12.42 26.25 18.24
N ASP A 21 12.44 27.50 18.70
CA ASP A 21 11.41 28.02 19.62
C ASP A 21 10.02 28.06 18.97
N GLU A 22 9.96 28.44 17.69
CA GLU A 22 8.71 28.49 16.94
C GLU A 22 8.22 27.08 16.59
N LEU A 23 9.14 26.16 16.25
CA LEU A 23 8.86 24.75 16.03
C LEU A 23 8.23 24.10 17.27
N LEU A 24 8.82 24.33 18.44
CA LEU A 24 8.33 23.80 19.72
C LEU A 24 6.93 24.36 20.06
N SER A 25 6.71 25.65 19.84
CA SER A 25 5.40 26.28 19.99
C SER A 25 4.36 25.69 19.03
N ARG A 26 4.72 25.51 17.75
CA ARG A 26 3.85 24.95 16.70
C ARG A 26 3.44 23.50 16.99
N LEU A 27 4.40 22.68 17.44
CA LEU A 27 4.17 21.28 17.85
C LEU A 27 3.60 21.16 19.27
N LYS A 28 3.41 22.30 19.97
CA LYS A 28 2.99 22.41 21.36
C LYS A 28 3.78 21.46 22.26
N THR A 29 5.10 21.48 22.15
CA THR A 29 5.99 20.63 22.95
C THR A 29 7.13 21.47 23.51
N SER A 30 7.86 20.92 24.48
CA SER A 30 9.03 21.57 25.05
C SER A 30 10.32 20.84 24.67
N LEU A 31 11.48 21.43 24.99
CA LEU A 31 12.77 20.75 24.90
C LEU A 31 12.85 19.52 25.83
N SER A 32 12.08 19.52 26.91
CA SER A 32 11.96 18.38 27.83
C SER A 32 10.97 17.32 27.33
N GLY A 33 10.34 17.53 26.17
CA GLY A 33 9.36 16.62 25.57
C GLY A 33 7.93 16.89 26.02
N LEU A 34 7.09 15.85 25.89
CA LEU A 34 5.67 15.84 26.24
C LEU A 34 5.46 15.19 27.62
N SER A 35 4.39 15.60 28.31
CA SER A 35 3.92 14.87 29.49
C SER A 35 3.25 13.56 29.09
N SER A 36 3.15 12.62 30.03
CA SER A 36 2.45 11.35 29.81
C SER A 36 0.99 11.57 29.38
N ASP A 37 0.31 12.52 30.02
CA ASP A 37 -1.10 12.84 29.74
C ASP A 37 -1.29 13.40 28.33
N GLU A 38 -0.38 14.29 27.88
CA GLU A 38 -0.42 14.83 26.52
C GLU A 38 -0.07 13.77 25.47
N ALA A 39 0.89 12.90 25.76
CA ALA A 39 1.25 11.80 24.87
C ALA A 39 0.05 10.85 24.67
N GLU A 40 -0.67 10.49 25.73
CA GLU A 40 -1.86 9.64 25.65
C GLU A 40 -3.00 10.34 24.90
N ALA A 41 -3.21 11.64 25.13
CA ALA A 41 -4.20 12.43 24.40
C ALA A 41 -3.88 12.49 22.89
N ARG A 42 -2.61 12.65 22.51
CA ARG A 42 -2.18 12.64 21.11
C ARG A 42 -2.32 11.27 20.47
N LEU A 43 -2.00 10.19 21.17
CA LEU A 43 -2.20 8.82 20.66
C LEU A 43 -3.66 8.54 20.29
N LYS A 44 -4.63 9.06 21.06
CA LYS A 44 -6.07 8.94 20.74
C LYS A 44 -6.47 9.69 19.46
N ILE A 45 -5.72 10.72 19.06
CA ILE A 45 -6.00 11.55 17.88
C ILE A 45 -5.27 11.03 16.64
N PHE A 46 -3.97 10.77 16.76
CA PHE A 46 -3.09 10.41 15.64
C PHE A 46 -2.96 8.90 15.43
N GLY A 47 -3.33 8.10 16.44
CA GLY A 47 -3.03 6.68 16.47
C GLY A 47 -1.57 6.40 16.80
N TYR A 48 -1.23 5.12 16.86
CA TYR A 48 0.15 4.69 17.02
C TYR A 48 0.95 5.04 15.76
N ASN A 49 2.22 5.42 15.95
CA ASN A 49 3.17 5.58 14.84
C ASN A 49 3.63 4.21 14.36
N GLU A 50 2.69 3.44 13.82
CA GLU A 50 2.91 2.14 13.24
C GLU A 50 2.59 2.20 11.74
N LEU A 51 3.44 1.56 10.95
CA LEU A 51 3.14 1.34 9.55
C LEU A 51 1.96 0.37 9.53
N VAL A 52 0.79 0.86 9.13
CA VAL A 52 -0.37 0.01 8.90
C VAL A 52 0.06 -1.06 7.90
N GLU A 53 0.18 -2.30 8.37
CA GLU A 53 0.32 -3.44 7.48
C GLU A 53 -0.90 -3.41 6.57
N ARG A 54 -0.72 -2.96 5.32
CA ARG A 54 -1.76 -3.11 4.31
C ARG A 54 -2.05 -4.60 4.28
N LYS A 55 -3.22 -5.02 4.77
CA LYS A 55 -3.72 -6.40 4.68
C LYS A 55 -3.26 -6.93 3.33
N LYS A 56 -2.32 -7.87 3.37
CA LYS A 56 -1.69 -8.44 2.18
C LYS A 56 -2.84 -8.85 1.27
N ARG A 57 -3.02 -8.14 0.15
CA ARG A 57 -4.07 -8.52 -0.79
C ARG A 57 -3.64 -9.89 -1.30
N THR A 58 -4.34 -10.93 -0.84
CA THR A 58 -4.11 -12.32 -1.21
C THR A 58 -3.98 -12.39 -2.74
N ALA A 59 -3.07 -13.20 -3.26
CA ALA A 59 -2.83 -13.34 -4.70
C ALA A 59 -4.14 -13.50 -5.51
N PHE A 60 -5.15 -14.17 -4.93
CA PHE A 60 -6.50 -14.28 -5.48
C PHE A 60 -7.24 -12.93 -5.65
N ILE A 61 -7.12 -12.01 -4.68
CA ILE A 61 -7.70 -10.66 -4.75
C ILE A 61 -6.95 -9.81 -5.78
N LYS A 62 -5.62 -9.97 -5.91
CA LYS A 62 -4.85 -9.32 -6.98
C LYS A 62 -5.26 -9.85 -8.35
N PHE A 63 -5.37 -11.17 -8.51
CA PHE A 63 -5.85 -11.81 -9.73
C PHE A 63 -7.22 -11.26 -10.16
N LEU A 64 -8.17 -11.16 -9.23
CA LEU A 64 -9.48 -10.57 -9.50
C LEU A 64 -9.40 -9.07 -9.87
N PHE A 65 -8.43 -8.34 -9.33
CA PHE A 65 -8.14 -6.95 -9.72
C PHE A 65 -7.50 -6.86 -11.11
N HIS A 66 -6.68 -7.85 -11.51
CA HIS A 66 -6.07 -7.89 -12.83
C HIS A 66 -7.08 -8.13 -13.95
N PHE A 67 -8.24 -8.74 -13.69
CA PHE A 67 -9.35 -8.74 -14.67
C PHE A 67 -9.85 -7.33 -15.02
N ARG A 68 -9.60 -6.32 -14.18
CA ARG A 68 -9.85 -4.92 -14.54
C ARG A 68 -8.71 -4.26 -15.29
N SER A 69 -7.54 -4.90 -15.36
CA SER A 69 -6.45 -4.43 -16.21
C SER A 69 -6.81 -4.70 -17.67
N PRO A 70 -6.79 -3.68 -18.53
CA PRO A 70 -7.06 -3.84 -19.96
C PRO A 70 -6.16 -4.89 -20.60
N LEU A 71 -4.91 -4.98 -20.15
CA LEU A 71 -3.90 -5.86 -20.72
C LEU A 71 -4.23 -7.35 -20.52
N LEU A 72 -4.57 -7.76 -19.28
CA LEU A 72 -4.92 -9.16 -19.00
C LEU A 72 -6.21 -9.57 -19.71
N THR A 73 -7.17 -8.65 -19.80
CA THR A 73 -8.43 -8.87 -20.53
C THR A 73 -8.17 -9.17 -22.00
N ILE A 74 -7.28 -8.40 -22.64
CA ILE A 74 -6.90 -8.62 -24.05
C ILE A 74 -6.20 -9.97 -24.21
N LEU A 75 -5.28 -10.36 -23.31
CA LEU A 75 -4.61 -11.66 -23.39
C LEU A 75 -5.60 -12.84 -23.26
N LEU A 76 -6.56 -12.76 -22.34
CA LEU A 76 -7.58 -13.80 -22.16
C LEU A 76 -8.47 -13.93 -23.39
N ILE A 77 -8.90 -12.79 -23.97
CA ILE A 77 -9.67 -12.79 -25.21
C ILE A 77 -8.85 -13.36 -26.38
N ALA A 78 -7.58 -12.98 -26.50
CA ALA A 78 -6.69 -13.51 -27.53
C ALA A 78 -6.48 -15.02 -27.41
N GLY A 79 -6.30 -15.53 -26.18
CA GLY A 79 -6.20 -16.98 -25.93
C GLY A 79 -7.49 -17.73 -26.27
N LEU A 80 -8.66 -17.16 -25.95
CA LEU A 80 -9.96 -17.72 -26.34
C LEU A 80 -10.12 -17.76 -27.86
N ILE A 81 -9.88 -16.64 -28.55
CA ILE A 81 -9.97 -16.56 -30.01
C ILE A 81 -9.00 -17.56 -30.64
N SER A 82 -7.74 -17.61 -30.20
CA SER A 82 -6.74 -18.53 -30.74
C SER A 82 -7.14 -20.01 -30.56
N GLY A 83 -7.76 -20.35 -29.43
CA GLY A 83 -8.30 -21.70 -29.21
C GLY A 83 -9.49 -22.03 -30.11
N PHE A 84 -10.33 -21.05 -30.45
CA PHE A 84 -11.44 -21.21 -31.40
C PHE A 84 -10.97 -21.37 -32.85
N PHE A 85 -9.80 -20.83 -33.22
CA PHE A 85 -9.20 -20.98 -34.55
C PHE A 85 -8.39 -22.28 -34.72
N GLU A 86 -8.58 -23.28 -33.83
CA GLU A 86 -7.82 -24.55 -33.78
C GLU A 86 -6.29 -24.40 -33.63
N GLU A 87 -5.79 -23.19 -33.40
CA GLU A 87 -4.39 -22.93 -33.06
C GLU A 87 -4.13 -23.24 -31.58
N THR A 88 -4.34 -24.49 -31.21
CA THR A 88 -4.16 -25.03 -29.85
C THR A 88 -2.76 -24.74 -29.29
N VAL A 89 -1.74 -24.67 -30.15
CA VAL A 89 -0.37 -24.30 -29.78
C VAL A 89 -0.29 -22.86 -29.28
N ASN A 90 -0.87 -21.89 -29.99
CA ASN A 90 -0.84 -20.49 -29.60
C ASN A 90 -1.67 -20.23 -28.33
N ALA A 91 -2.85 -20.84 -28.24
CA ALA A 91 -3.66 -20.81 -27.03
C ALA A 91 -2.89 -21.38 -25.82
N ALA A 92 -2.23 -22.54 -25.99
CA ALA A 92 -1.44 -23.17 -24.94
C ALA A 92 -0.26 -22.30 -24.47
N ILE A 93 0.41 -21.59 -25.38
CA ILE A 93 1.49 -20.65 -25.03
C ILE A 93 0.95 -19.51 -24.16
N ILE A 94 -0.16 -18.89 -24.56
CA ILE A 94 -0.76 -17.77 -23.81
C ILE A 94 -1.18 -18.23 -22.41
N PHE A 95 -1.87 -19.36 -22.30
CA PHE A 95 -2.28 -19.92 -21.00
C PHE A 95 -1.08 -20.27 -20.12
N SER A 96 -0.02 -20.83 -20.70
CA SER A 96 1.21 -21.18 -19.97
C SER A 96 1.90 -19.95 -19.39
N ILE A 97 2.00 -18.87 -20.18
CA ILE A 97 2.61 -17.61 -19.71
C ILE A 97 1.80 -17.02 -18.55
N VAL A 98 0.48 -16.91 -18.69
CA VAL A 98 -0.39 -16.38 -17.62
C VAL A 98 -0.28 -17.22 -16.35
N PHE A 99 -0.26 -18.55 -16.47
CA PHE A 99 -0.10 -19.45 -15.34
C PHE A 99 1.27 -19.27 -14.66
N ALA A 100 2.34 -19.18 -15.44
CA ALA A 100 3.69 -18.93 -14.94
C ALA A 100 3.80 -17.57 -14.23
N SER A 101 3.15 -16.52 -14.74
CA SER A 101 3.11 -15.21 -14.09
C SER A 101 2.47 -15.28 -12.69
N ILE A 102 1.35 -16.01 -12.55
CA ILE A 102 0.68 -16.19 -11.25
C ILE A 102 1.57 -16.95 -10.27
N LEU A 103 2.23 -18.02 -10.73
CA LEU A 103 3.16 -18.79 -9.90
C LEU A 103 4.35 -17.96 -9.44
N LEU A 104 4.92 -17.16 -10.35
CA LEU A 104 6.04 -16.28 -10.05
C LEU A 104 5.64 -15.21 -9.03
N ASP A 105 4.49 -14.58 -9.20
CA ASP A 105 3.96 -13.58 -8.26
C ASP A 105 3.76 -14.18 -6.86
N PHE A 106 3.22 -15.41 -6.79
CA PHE A 106 3.06 -16.13 -5.52
C PHE A 106 4.40 -16.46 -4.84
N TYR A 107 5.40 -16.85 -5.63
CA TYR A 107 6.75 -17.13 -5.12
C TYR A 107 7.47 -15.86 -4.65
N GLN A 108 7.34 -14.76 -5.39
CA GLN A 108 7.89 -13.46 -4.99
C GLN A 108 7.22 -12.94 -3.70
N GLU A 109 5.91 -13.14 -3.56
CA GLU A 109 5.17 -12.76 -2.35
C GLU A 109 5.61 -13.60 -1.15
N SER A 110 5.74 -14.93 -1.28
CA SER A 110 6.29 -15.81 -0.23
C SER A 110 7.70 -15.41 0.20
N LYS A 111 8.56 -15.00 -0.75
CA LYS A 111 9.93 -14.55 -0.43
C LYS A 111 9.94 -13.20 0.29
N ALA A 112 9.02 -12.30 -0.04
CA ALA A 112 8.88 -11.03 0.66
C ALA A 112 8.38 -11.20 2.10
N GLU A 113 7.62 -12.26 2.40
CA GLU A 113 7.23 -12.59 3.78
C GLU A 113 8.43 -13.04 4.64
N MET A 114 9.44 -13.68 4.04
CA MET A 114 10.60 -14.18 4.78
C MET A 114 11.57 -13.08 5.24
N LEU A 115 11.46 -11.85 4.73
CA LEU A 115 12.31 -10.73 5.13
C LEU A 115 11.76 -9.95 6.35
N ASN A 116 10.51 -10.22 6.76
CA ASN A 116 9.84 -9.59 7.90
C ASN A 116 9.68 -10.53 9.11
N ALA A 117 10.36 -11.69 9.12
CA ALA A 117 10.41 -12.62 10.25
C ALA A 117 11.84 -12.70 10.81
#